data_AF-A0A847HKX1-F1
#
_entry.id   AF-A0A847HKX1-F1
#
_cell.length_a   1.000
_cell.length_b   1.000
_cell.length_c   1.000
_cell.angle_alpha   90.00
_cell.angle_beta   90.00
_cell.angle_gamma   90.00
#
_symmetry.space_group_name_H-M   'P 1'
#
loop_
_entity.id
_entity.type
_entity.pdbx_description
1 polymer ?
#
loop_
_entity_poly.entity_id
_entity_poly.type
_entity_poly.pdbx_seq_one_letter_code
_entity_poly.pdbx_strand_id
1 'polypeptide(L)'
;MSCKKCPLNIASENFSAKMFEKMPLHAKALFVCRSGQSSSSSLFSARQLCARDLWVLAFIGSGDSFAMEKAGETLDRLVAAGHSELLCHVFENAGYETRRDLWARMVKNYPDRLYMFDALFEKDCLPPADSVEMAENLHIYRHSLLYGRGQANAFVKDF
;
A
#
# COMPACT_ATOMS: atom_id res chain seq x y z
N MET A 1 -19.68 -3.02 13.26
CA MET A 1 -19.74 -3.95 12.10
C MET A 1 -18.92 -5.19 12.42
N SER A 2 -19.50 -6.39 12.51
CA SER A 2 -18.79 -7.64 12.83
C SER A 2 -18.58 -8.47 11.56
N CYS A 3 -17.44 -8.32 10.90
CA CYS A 3 -17.08 -9.16 9.74
C CYS A 3 -16.52 -10.49 10.23
N LYS A 4 -17.26 -11.60 10.05
CA LYS A 4 -16.83 -12.94 10.46
C LYS A 4 -15.75 -13.57 9.56
N LYS A 5 -15.61 -13.12 8.31
CA LYS A 5 -14.58 -13.62 7.36
C LYS A 5 -13.24 -12.89 7.48
N CYS A 6 -13.26 -11.65 7.97
CA CYS A 6 -12.08 -10.84 8.17
C CYS A 6 -12.25 -10.16 9.53
N PRO A 7 -11.87 -10.84 10.62
CA PRO A 7 -12.04 -10.27 11.95
C PRO A 7 -11.37 -8.89 11.95
N LEU A 8 -12.16 -7.87 12.33
CA LEU A 8 -11.56 -6.61 12.78
C LEU A 8 -10.59 -7.00 13.89
N ASN A 9 -9.34 -6.54 13.80
CA ASN A 9 -8.31 -6.89 14.76
C ASN A 9 -8.62 -6.24 16.09
N ILE A 10 -9.41 -6.97 16.89
CA ILE A 10 -9.60 -6.77 18.33
C ILE A 10 -8.25 -6.88 19.07
N ALA A 11 -7.19 -7.34 18.39
CA ALA A 11 -5.82 -7.42 18.91
C ALA A 11 -4.97 -6.15 18.70
N SER A 12 -5.44 -5.10 18.00
CA SER A 12 -4.72 -3.82 18.02
C SER A 12 -4.98 -3.13 19.36
N GLU A 13 -3.91 -2.79 20.07
CA GLU A 13 -3.95 -2.08 21.35
C GLU A 13 -4.67 -0.71 21.26
N ASN A 14 -4.83 -0.16 20.05
CA ASN A 14 -5.40 1.16 19.78
C ASN A 14 -6.77 1.11 19.07
N PHE A 15 -7.51 0.00 19.16
CA PHE A 15 -8.79 -0.13 18.48
C PHE A 15 -9.82 0.94 18.90
N SER A 16 -10.31 1.72 17.93
CA SER A 16 -11.39 2.71 18.11
C SER A 16 -12.50 2.55 17.07
N ALA A 17 -13.76 2.61 17.50
CA ALA A 17 -14.90 2.53 16.59
C ALA A 17 -15.08 3.78 15.70
N LYS A 18 -14.49 4.93 16.08
CA LYS A 18 -14.52 6.19 15.27
C LYS A 18 -13.46 6.23 14.17
N MET A 19 -12.62 5.21 14.13
CA MET A 19 -11.42 5.14 13.30
C MET A 19 -11.70 5.07 11.80
N PHE A 20 -12.92 4.67 11.42
CA PHE A 20 -13.42 4.72 10.04
C PHE A 20 -13.47 6.13 9.44
N GLU A 21 -13.43 7.18 10.27
CA GLU A 21 -13.38 8.57 9.78
C GLU A 21 -12.07 8.87 9.03
N LYS A 22 -10.94 8.30 9.48
CA LYS A 22 -9.59 8.54 8.93
C LYS A 22 -9.27 7.78 7.63
N MET A 23 -10.15 6.91 7.16
CA MET A 23 -9.84 6.05 6.01
C MET A 23 -9.96 6.83 4.67
N PRO A 24 -9.10 6.53 3.68
CA PRO A 24 -9.24 7.07 2.33
C PRO A 24 -10.62 6.74 1.73
N LEU A 25 -11.26 7.72 1.08
CA LEU A 25 -12.60 7.55 0.50
C LEU A 25 -12.67 6.39 -0.50
N HIS A 26 -11.64 6.25 -1.34
CA HIS A 26 -11.55 5.16 -2.32
C HIS A 26 -11.50 3.78 -1.65
N ALA A 27 -10.79 3.67 -0.52
CA ALA A 27 -10.71 2.44 0.25
C ALA A 27 -12.06 2.08 0.92
N LYS A 28 -12.83 3.08 1.37
CA LYS A 28 -14.18 2.86 1.92
C LYS A 28 -15.13 2.27 0.88
N ALA A 29 -15.05 2.72 -0.38
CA ALA A 29 -15.89 2.23 -1.47
C ALA A 29 -15.60 0.76 -1.85
N LEU A 30 -14.37 0.29 -1.60
CA LEU A 30 -13.91 -1.06 -1.93
C LEU A 30 -14.07 -2.07 -0.78
N PHE A 31 -14.52 -1.61 0.38
CA PHE A 31 -14.76 -2.47 1.54
C PHE A 31 -16.00 -3.33 1.35
N VAL A 32 -15.86 -4.64 1.54
CA VAL A 32 -17.01 -5.55 1.58
C VAL A 32 -16.97 -6.42 2.83
N CYS A 33 -17.93 -6.22 3.74
CA CYS A 33 -18.20 -7.08 4.87
C CYS A 33 -19.28 -8.10 4.51
N ARG A 34 -18.93 -9.18 3.78
CA ARG A 34 -19.90 -10.23 3.44
C ARG A 34 -20.02 -11.24 4.59
N SER A 35 -21.10 -11.15 5.36
CA SER A 35 -21.62 -12.27 6.15
C SER A 35 -22.35 -13.24 5.23
N GLY A 36 -21.66 -14.28 4.75
CA GLY A 36 -22.33 -15.49 4.24
C GLY A 36 -22.78 -15.52 2.78
N GLN A 37 -21.97 -15.08 1.81
CA GLN A 37 -22.18 -15.47 0.40
C GLN A 37 -21.01 -16.28 -0.16
N SER A 38 -21.40 -17.34 -0.86
CA SER A 38 -20.54 -18.26 -1.61
C SER A 38 -19.82 -17.51 -2.73
N SER A 39 -18.61 -17.97 -2.99
CA SER A 39 -17.71 -17.48 -4.03
C SER A 39 -18.35 -17.60 -5.42
N SER A 40 -18.85 -16.49 -5.97
CA SER A 40 -18.72 -16.30 -7.41
C SER A 40 -17.33 -15.72 -7.68
N SER A 41 -16.55 -16.44 -8.49
CA SER A 41 -15.19 -16.13 -8.94
C SER A 41 -15.19 -14.96 -9.93
N SER A 42 -15.79 -13.84 -9.54
CA SER A 42 -15.78 -12.62 -10.35
C SER A 42 -14.50 -11.82 -10.09
N LEU A 43 -13.97 -11.16 -11.12
CA LEU A 43 -12.85 -10.19 -10.99
C LEU A 43 -13.14 -9.11 -9.93
N PHE A 44 -14.42 -8.80 -9.70
CA PHE A 44 -14.86 -7.91 -8.63
C PHE A 44 -14.55 -8.44 -7.23
N SER A 45 -14.61 -9.76 -7.01
CA SER A 45 -14.26 -10.38 -5.72
C SER A 45 -12.77 -10.23 -5.40
N ALA A 46 -11.89 -10.25 -6.41
CA ALA A 46 -10.44 -10.05 -6.23
C ALA A 46 -10.07 -8.61 -5.88
N ARG A 47 -10.92 -7.63 -6.27
CA ARG A 47 -10.75 -6.20 -5.96
C ARG A 47 -11.28 -5.79 -4.60
N GLN A 48 -11.90 -6.68 -3.83
CA GLN A 48 -12.46 -6.34 -2.52
C GLN A 48 -11.37 -6.23 -1.45
N LEU A 49 -11.43 -5.19 -0.64
CA LEU A 49 -10.56 -5.01 0.52
C LEU A 49 -11.20 -5.57 1.77
N CYS A 50 -10.36 -6.14 2.65
CA CYS A 50 -10.82 -6.56 3.96
C CYS A 50 -10.52 -5.53 5.05
N ALA A 51 -11.10 -5.74 6.24
CA ALA A 51 -10.89 -4.87 7.41
C ALA A 51 -9.42 -4.69 7.79
N ARG A 52 -8.56 -5.71 7.58
CA ARG A 52 -7.10 -5.61 7.77
C ARG A 52 -6.46 -4.67 6.75
N ASP A 53 -6.78 -4.82 5.47
CA ASP A 53 -6.17 -3.99 4.41
C ASP A 53 -6.51 -2.51 4.65
N LEU A 54 -7.76 -2.27 5.05
CA LEU A 54 -8.26 -0.98 5.48
C LEU A 54 -7.57 -0.42 6.72
N TRP A 55 -7.25 -1.29 7.69
CA TRP A 55 -6.48 -0.92 8.86
C TRP A 55 -5.08 -0.45 8.49
N VAL A 56 -4.37 -1.23 7.68
CA VAL A 56 -3.04 -0.87 7.19
C VAL A 56 -3.09 0.48 6.47
N LEU A 57 -4.01 0.66 5.52
CA LEU A 57 -4.15 1.91 4.77
C LEU A 57 -4.39 3.14 5.66
N ALA A 58 -5.06 2.97 6.79
CA ALA A 58 -5.38 4.07 7.69
C ALA A 58 -4.30 4.34 8.76
N PHE A 59 -3.54 3.33 9.19
CA PHE A 59 -2.66 3.44 10.36
C PHE A 59 -1.18 3.21 10.10
N ILE A 60 -0.79 2.80 8.89
CA ILE A 60 0.62 2.58 8.57
C ILE A 60 1.48 3.84 8.80
N GLY A 61 0.95 5.03 8.54
CA GLY A 61 1.66 6.29 8.80
C GLY A 61 1.67 6.74 10.25
N SER A 62 0.88 6.12 11.11
CA SER A 62 0.95 6.33 12.56
C SER A 62 1.93 5.36 13.25
N GLY A 63 2.59 4.48 12.49
CA GLY A 63 3.50 3.48 13.06
C GLY A 63 2.81 2.43 13.92
N ASP A 64 1.51 2.15 13.67
CA ASP A 64 0.78 1.11 14.41
C ASP A 64 1.42 -0.26 14.15
N SER A 65 1.72 -0.99 15.23
CA SER A 65 2.46 -2.26 15.19
C SER A 65 1.75 -3.30 14.33
N PHE A 66 0.42 -3.40 14.48
CA PHE A 66 -0.40 -4.30 13.68
C PHE A 66 -0.41 -3.89 12.20
N ALA A 67 -0.55 -2.59 11.90
CA ALA A 67 -0.50 -2.08 10.54
C ALA A 67 0.83 -2.39 9.85
N MET A 68 1.95 -2.23 10.56
CA MET A 68 3.29 -2.56 10.04
C MET A 68 3.46 -4.06 9.83
N GLU A 69 3.06 -4.89 10.79
CA GLU A 69 3.14 -6.36 10.69
C GLU A 69 2.36 -6.88 9.46
N LYS A 70 1.17 -6.33 9.23
CA LYS A 70 0.29 -6.74 8.12
C LYS A 70 0.50 -6.00 6.81
N ALA A 71 1.46 -5.07 6.75
CA ALA A 71 1.71 -4.27 5.55
C ALA A 71 2.08 -5.15 4.34
N GLY A 72 2.92 -6.17 4.53
CA GLY A 72 3.33 -7.08 3.46
C GLY A 72 2.18 -7.92 2.89
N GLU A 73 1.32 -8.47 3.75
CA GLU A 73 0.13 -9.22 3.31
C GLU A 73 -0.90 -8.32 2.61
N THR A 74 -0.94 -7.04 2.97
CA THR A 74 -1.80 -6.04 2.33
C THR A 74 -1.24 -5.67 0.96
N LEU A 75 0.07 -5.44 0.85
CA LEU A 75 0.76 -5.17 -0.41
C LEU A 75 0.49 -6.25 -1.45
N ASP A 76 0.72 -7.53 -1.11
CA ASP A 76 0.49 -8.64 -2.04
C ASP A 76 -0.94 -8.65 -2.59
N ARG A 77 -1.90 -8.33 -1.73
CA ARG A 77 -3.31 -8.29 -2.10
C ARG A 77 -3.63 -7.12 -3.01
N LEU A 78 -3.08 -5.93 -2.73
CA LEU A 78 -3.26 -4.75 -3.57
C LEU A 78 -2.64 -4.97 -4.96
N VAL A 79 -1.46 -5.59 -5.03
CA VAL A 79 -0.81 -5.95 -6.30
C VAL A 79 -1.66 -6.95 -7.07
N ALA A 80 -2.08 -8.04 -6.44
CA ALA A 80 -2.93 -9.06 -7.08
C ALA A 80 -4.28 -8.49 -7.58
N ALA A 81 -4.84 -7.53 -6.86
CA ALA A 81 -6.09 -6.86 -7.19
C ALA A 81 -5.95 -5.74 -8.25
N GLY A 82 -4.73 -5.28 -8.51
CA GLY A 82 -4.46 -4.16 -9.42
C GLY A 82 -4.79 -2.78 -8.82
N HIS A 83 -4.68 -2.62 -7.50
CA HIS A 83 -4.98 -1.37 -6.79
C HIS A 83 -3.77 -0.44 -6.71
N SER A 84 -3.37 0.16 -7.84
CA SER A 84 -2.19 1.05 -7.93
C SER A 84 -2.26 2.25 -6.98
N GLU A 85 -3.37 2.98 -6.93
CA GLU A 85 -3.51 4.15 -6.06
C GLU A 85 -3.36 3.80 -4.57
N LEU A 86 -3.96 2.70 -4.13
CA LEU A 86 -3.87 2.25 -2.74
C LEU A 86 -2.46 1.73 -2.42
N LEU A 87 -1.81 1.08 -3.38
CA LEU A 87 -0.43 0.64 -3.25
C LEU A 87 0.50 1.86 -3.09
N CYS A 88 0.30 2.90 -3.90
CA CYS A 88 1.03 4.16 -3.77
C CYS A 88 0.79 4.81 -2.40
N HIS A 89 -0.46 4.85 -1.94
CA HIS A 89 -0.82 5.37 -0.61
C HIS A 89 -0.11 4.65 0.53
N VAL A 90 0.02 3.32 0.47
CA VAL A 90 0.79 2.55 1.47
C VAL A 90 2.24 3.05 1.54
N PHE A 91 2.89 3.25 0.40
CA PHE A 91 4.27 3.73 0.37
C PHE A 91 4.37 5.19 0.82
N GLU A 92 3.50 6.08 0.35
CA GLU A 92 3.52 7.50 0.76
C GLU A 92 3.41 7.66 2.29
N ASN A 93 2.61 6.81 2.95
CA ASN A 93 2.34 6.94 4.38
C ASN A 93 3.28 6.10 5.26
N ALA A 94 3.85 5.00 4.77
CA ALA A 94 4.70 4.14 5.59
C ALA A 94 5.99 4.82 6.05
N GLY A 95 6.53 4.39 7.20
CA GLY A 95 7.87 4.76 7.64
C GLY A 95 8.97 4.13 6.79
N TYR A 96 10.18 4.70 6.84
CA TYR A 96 11.33 4.27 6.01
C TYR A 96 11.61 2.75 6.05
N GLU A 97 11.69 2.17 7.25
CA GLU A 97 11.98 0.73 7.42
C GLU A 97 10.88 -0.13 6.76
N THR A 98 9.62 0.22 6.97
CA THR A 98 8.49 -0.47 6.33
C THR A 98 8.52 -0.31 4.81
N ARG A 99 8.79 0.90 4.28
CA ARG A 99 8.94 1.11 2.83
C ARG A 99 10.07 0.25 2.24
N ARG A 100 11.19 0.13 2.96
CA ARG A 100 12.33 -0.72 2.55
C ARG A 100 11.92 -2.17 2.41
N ASP A 101 11.20 -2.70 3.40
CA ASP A 101 10.78 -4.09 3.40
C ASP A 101 9.71 -4.36 2.33
N LEU A 102 8.76 -3.43 2.16
CA LEU A 102 7.74 -3.50 1.11
C LEU A 102 8.34 -3.42 -0.29
N TRP A 103 9.33 -2.54 -0.52
CA TRP A 103 10.02 -2.43 -1.80
C TRP A 103 10.80 -3.70 -2.12
N ALA A 104 11.55 -4.24 -1.15
CA ALA A 104 12.27 -5.49 -1.33
C ALA A 104 11.32 -6.65 -1.69
N ARG A 105 10.15 -6.71 -1.05
CA ARG A 105 9.10 -7.67 -1.39
C ARG A 105 8.57 -7.48 -2.80
N MET A 106 8.35 -6.23 -3.22
CA MET A 106 7.84 -5.90 -4.55
C MET A 106 8.80 -6.34 -5.65
N VAL A 107 10.07 -5.93 -5.59
CA VAL A 107 11.08 -6.26 -6.61
C VAL A 107 11.31 -7.77 -6.69
N LYS A 108 11.25 -8.47 -5.55
CA LYS A 108 11.44 -9.92 -5.49
C LYS A 108 10.26 -10.71 -6.07
N ASN A 109 9.03 -10.33 -5.71
CA ASN A 109 7.84 -11.16 -5.98
C ASN A 109 7.03 -10.68 -7.19
N TYR A 110 7.14 -9.40 -7.54
CA TYR A 110 6.31 -8.74 -8.57
C TYR A 110 7.12 -7.79 -9.47
N PRO A 111 8.27 -8.23 -10.03
CA PRO A 111 9.11 -7.37 -10.87
C PRO A 111 8.38 -6.84 -12.11
N ASP A 112 7.41 -7.59 -12.63
CA ASP A 112 6.56 -7.25 -13.78
C ASP A 112 5.45 -6.23 -13.46
N ARG A 113 5.26 -5.88 -12.17
CA ARG A 113 4.18 -5.00 -11.68
C ARG A 113 4.67 -3.66 -11.19
N LEU A 114 5.93 -3.31 -11.44
CA LEU A 114 6.51 -2.05 -10.96
C LEU A 114 5.86 -0.80 -11.59
N TYR A 115 5.25 -0.93 -12.77
CA TYR A 115 4.38 0.10 -13.37
C TYR A 115 3.21 0.54 -12.46
N MET A 116 2.83 -0.27 -11.46
CA MET A 116 1.78 0.12 -10.51
C MET A 116 2.16 1.33 -9.64
N PHE A 117 3.43 1.76 -9.68
CA PHE A 117 3.93 2.97 -9.03
C PHE A 117 4.13 4.15 -9.98
N ASP A 118 3.72 4.06 -11.25
CA ASP A 118 3.92 5.14 -12.22
C ASP A 118 3.35 6.48 -11.71
N ALA A 119 2.20 6.46 -11.03
CA ALA A 119 1.61 7.65 -10.42
C ALA A 119 2.49 8.29 -9.32
N LEU A 120 3.38 7.54 -8.65
CA LEU A 120 4.38 8.12 -7.74
C LEU A 120 5.56 8.69 -8.52
N PHE A 121 6.02 7.98 -9.54
CA PHE A 121 7.15 8.38 -10.36
C PHE A 121 6.85 9.65 -11.16
N GLU A 122 5.67 9.74 -11.77
CA GLU A 122 5.19 10.93 -12.48
C GLU A 122 5.15 12.16 -11.55
N LYS A 123 4.71 12.00 -10.30
CA LYS A 123 4.71 13.09 -9.31
C LYS A 123 6.12 13.59 -8.96
N ASP A 124 7.12 12.74 -9.12
CA ASP A 124 8.54 13.03 -8.90
C ASP A 124 9.29 13.31 -10.22
N CYS A 125 8.56 13.51 -11.32
CA CYS A 125 9.09 13.75 -12.66
C CYS A 125 10.05 12.64 -13.16
N LEU A 126 9.89 11.42 -12.63
CA LEU A 126 10.57 10.23 -13.14
C LEU A 126 9.76 9.63 -14.29
N PRO A 127 10.43 9.03 -15.30
CA PRO A 127 9.73 8.33 -16.36
C PRO A 127 8.93 7.13 -15.79
N PRO A 128 7.89 6.66 -16.49
CA PRO A 128 7.20 5.43 -16.13
C PRO A 128 8.16 4.26 -16.02
N ALA A 129 7.86 3.28 -15.18
CA ALA A 129 8.68 2.08 -15.05
C ALA A 129 8.47 1.14 -16.24
N ASP A 130 9.06 1.48 -17.39
CA ASP A 130 9.18 0.58 -18.53
C ASP A 130 10.23 -0.51 -18.26
N SER A 131 10.07 -1.68 -18.87
CA SER A 131 10.85 -2.87 -18.48
C SER A 131 12.34 -2.80 -18.85
N VAL A 132 12.75 -1.88 -19.72
CA VAL A 132 14.13 -1.82 -20.23
C VAL A 132 14.93 -0.76 -19.50
N GLU A 133 14.40 0.45 -19.33
CA GLU A 133 15.08 1.54 -18.62
C GLU A 133 15.03 1.37 -17.10
N MET A 134 14.02 0.68 -16.56
CA MET A 134 13.90 0.42 -15.13
C MET A 134 15.00 -0.50 -14.59
N ALA A 135 15.46 -1.48 -15.37
CA ALA A 135 16.53 -2.37 -14.95
C ALA A 135 17.83 -1.59 -14.67
N GLU A 136 18.11 -0.57 -15.49
CA GLU A 136 19.28 0.31 -15.35
C GLU A 136 19.08 1.33 -14.22
N ASN A 137 17.84 1.80 -14.02
CA ASN A 137 17.51 2.90 -13.11
C ASN A 137 16.83 2.49 -11.79
N LEU A 138 16.81 1.19 -11.46
CA LEU A 138 16.11 0.66 -10.28
C LEU A 138 16.51 1.34 -8.96
N HIS A 139 17.76 1.82 -8.88
CA HIS A 139 18.30 2.55 -7.75
C HIS A 139 17.67 3.94 -7.57
N ILE A 140 17.31 4.64 -8.65
CA ILE A 140 16.63 5.94 -8.64
C ILE A 140 15.19 5.79 -8.15
N TYR A 141 14.45 4.81 -8.71
CA TYR A 141 13.08 4.50 -8.28
C TYR A 141 13.04 4.07 -6.81
N ARG A 142 14.01 3.23 -6.39
CA ARG A 142 14.19 2.87 -4.99
C ARG A 142 14.41 4.10 -4.12
N HIS A 143 15.26 5.04 -4.53
CA HIS A 143 15.50 6.25 -3.75
C HIS A 143 14.22 7.08 -3.58
N SER A 144 13.46 7.32 -4.66
CA SER A 144 12.19 8.06 -4.58
C SER A 144 11.20 7.39 -3.63
N LEU A 145 11.05 6.07 -3.74
CA LEU A 145 10.12 5.30 -2.91
C LEU A 145 10.52 5.26 -1.44
N LEU A 146 11.81 5.15 -1.11
CA LEU A 146 12.23 5.05 0.28
C LEU A 146 12.17 6.40 1.01
N TYR A 147 12.62 7.47 0.35
CA TYR A 147 12.80 8.76 1.01
C TYR A 147 11.60 9.70 0.83
N GLY A 148 10.81 9.55 -0.24
CA GLY A 148 9.68 10.42 -0.57
C GLY A 148 10.04 11.92 -0.56
N ARG A 149 9.03 12.79 -0.62
CA ARG A 149 9.21 14.27 -0.59
C ARG A 149 9.68 14.86 0.76
N GLY A 150 10.06 14.03 1.74
CA GLY A 150 10.33 14.49 3.10
C GLY A 150 11.79 14.81 3.43
N GLN A 151 12.77 14.22 2.74
CA GLN A 151 14.19 14.37 3.11
C GLN A 151 15.17 14.52 1.94
N ALA A 152 14.82 14.10 0.73
CA ALA A 152 15.72 14.22 -0.42
C ALA A 152 15.92 15.68 -0.88
N ASN A 153 14.90 16.55 -0.72
CA ASN A 153 14.99 17.97 -1.07
C ASN A 153 15.78 18.84 -0.08
N ALA A 154 16.27 18.27 1.02
CA ALA A 154 17.18 18.97 1.94
C ALA A 154 18.66 18.89 1.51
N PHE A 155 19.01 17.92 0.64
CA PHE A 155 20.40 17.70 0.22
C PHE A 155 20.76 18.25 -1.17
N VAL A 156 19.79 18.79 -1.92
CA VAL A 156 20.01 19.29 -3.30
C VAL A 156 19.84 20.81 -3.38
N LYS A 157 19.85 21.54 -2.25
CA LYS A 157 19.73 23.01 -2.25
C LYS A 157 21.02 23.79 -2.04
N ASP A 158 22.16 23.11 -1.87
CA ASP A 158 23.46 23.78 -1.72
C ASP A 158 24.48 23.20 -2.70
N PHE A 159 24.33 23.48 -4.01
CA PHE A 159 25.45 23.61 -4.97
C PHE A 159 25.05 24.54 -6.11
#